data_AF-A0A832Q7I2-F1
#
_entry.id   AF-A0A832Q7I2-F1
#
_cell.length_a   1.000
_cell.length_b   1.000
_cell.length_c   1.000
_cell.angle_alpha   90.00
_cell.angle_beta   90.00
_cell.angle_gamma   90.00
#
_symmetry.space_group_name_H-M   'P 1'
#
loop_
_entity.id
_entity.type
_entity.pdbx_description
1 polymer ?
#
loop_
_entity_poly.entity_id
_entity_poly.type
_entity_poly.pdbx_seq_one_letter_code
_entity_poly.pdbx_strand_id
1 'polypeptide(L)'
;MHPMNTRDVRQQISPNLQGIKYLVVVASGKGGVGKSTTAVNLALALQRQGARTGLFDADIYGPSQPLMLGVSGAKPRIVDGKHMEP
;
A
#
# COMPACT_ATOMS: atom_id res chain seq x y z
N MET A 1 25.96 -5.99 -18.91
CA MET A 1 24.81 -6.15 -17.99
C MET A 1 23.55 -6.14 -18.85
N HIS A 2 22.75 -7.20 -18.79
CA HIS A 2 21.49 -7.26 -19.54
C HIS A 2 20.44 -6.39 -18.82
N PRO A 3 19.78 -5.43 -19.48
CA PRO A 3 18.74 -4.63 -18.85
C PRO A 3 17.53 -5.53 -18.55
N MET A 4 17.10 -5.57 -17.29
CA MET A 4 15.88 -6.27 -16.90
C MET A 4 14.69 -5.64 -17.63
N ASN A 5 13.91 -6.48 -18.32
CA ASN A 5 12.70 -6.03 -18.98
C ASN A 5 11.52 -6.05 -17.99
N THR A 6 10.41 -5.37 -18.34
CA THR A 6 9.23 -5.23 -17.48
C THR A 6 8.55 -6.56 -17.12
N ARG A 7 8.82 -7.65 -17.85
CA ARG A 7 8.32 -9.00 -17.55
C ARG A 7 9.18 -9.70 -16.49
N ASP A 8 10.49 -9.46 -16.48
CA ASP A 8 11.42 -10.06 -15.50
C ASP A 8 11.12 -9.55 -14.08
N VAL A 9 10.79 -8.25 -13.95
CA VAL A 9 10.34 -7.66 -12.68
C VAL A 9 9.08 -8.34 -12.14
N ARG A 10 8.17 -8.79 -13.02
CA ARG A 10 6.93 -9.48 -12.61
C ARG A 10 7.16 -10.90 -12.10
N GLN A 11 8.17 -11.61 -12.60
CA GLN A 11 8.49 -12.96 -12.14
C GLN A 11 9.12 -12.99 -10.74
N GLN A 12 9.72 -11.88 -10.29
CA GLN A 12 10.25 -11.73 -8.93
C GLN A 12 9.24 -11.18 -7.92
N ILE A 13 8.00 -10.95 -8.33
CA ILE A 13 6.93 -10.49 -7.43
C ILE A 13 6.58 -11.64 -6.49
N SER A 14 6.63 -11.38 -5.17
CA SER A 14 6.37 -12.41 -4.17
C SER A 14 5.02 -13.10 -4.40
N PRO A 15 4.87 -14.38 -4.05
CA PRO A 15 3.59 -15.09 -4.17
C PRO A 15 2.42 -14.33 -3.53
N ASN A 16 2.70 -13.56 -2.46
CA ASN A 16 1.72 -12.79 -1.71
C ASN A 16 1.18 -11.56 -2.45
N LEU A 17 1.82 -11.16 -3.56
CA LEU A 17 1.38 -10.06 -4.41
C LEU A 17 0.72 -10.56 -5.70
N GLN A 18 0.60 -11.89 -5.89
CA GLN A 18 -0.16 -12.47 -6.99
C GLN A 18 -1.63 -12.02 -6.92
N GLY A 19 -2.19 -11.63 -8.07
CA GLY A 19 -3.56 -11.09 -8.16
C GLY A 19 -3.65 -9.56 -8.02
N ILE A 20 -2.56 -8.87 -7.64
CA ILE A 20 -2.49 -7.41 -7.69
C ILE A 20 -2.18 -6.96 -9.11
N LYS A 21 -3.15 -6.34 -9.78
CA LYS A 21 -3.01 -5.88 -11.17
C LYS A 21 -2.08 -4.65 -11.31
N TYR A 22 -2.11 -3.77 -10.31
CA TYR A 22 -1.34 -2.52 -10.28
C TYR A 22 -0.75 -2.30 -8.89
N LEU A 23 0.55 -2.00 -8.84
CA LEU A 23 1.25 -1.57 -7.63
C LEU A 23 1.72 -0.12 -7.83
N VAL A 24 1.19 0.79 -7.03
CA VAL A 24 1.50 2.22 -7.09
C VAL A 24 2.30 2.59 -5.84
N VAL A 25 3.52 3.07 -6.03
CA VAL A 25 4.39 3.52 -4.94
C VAL A 25 4.31 5.04 -4.83
N VAL A 26 3.94 5.53 -3.65
CA VAL A 26 3.92 6.97 -3.34
C VAL A 26 5.09 7.29 -2.41
N ALA A 27 6.07 8.05 -2.89
CA ALA A 27 7.30 8.38 -2.17
C ALA A 27 7.56 9.89 -2.17
N SER A 28 8.38 10.36 -1.21
CA SER A 28 8.81 11.75 -1.11
C SER A 28 10.25 11.87 -0.61
N GLY A 29 11.01 12.83 -1.15
CA GLY A 29 12.40 13.07 -0.72
C GLY A 29 12.55 13.91 0.55
N LYS A 30 11.45 14.44 1.11
CA LYS A 30 11.43 15.30 2.31
C LYS A 30 10.19 15.01 3.15
N GLY A 31 10.28 15.26 4.46
CA GLY A 31 9.14 15.21 5.37
C GLY A 31 8.15 16.36 5.12
N GLY A 32 6.88 16.15 5.46
CA GLY A 32 5.86 17.21 5.44
C GLY A 32 5.29 17.60 4.07
N VAL A 33 5.72 16.97 2.97
CA VAL A 33 5.24 17.31 1.61
C VAL A 33 3.85 16.76 1.27
N GLY A 34 3.18 16.08 2.20
CA GLY A 34 1.84 15.52 2.00
C GLY A 34 1.80 14.11 1.39
N LYS A 35 2.90 13.34 1.42
CA LYS A 35 2.96 11.95 0.89
C LYS A 35 1.79 11.07 1.35
N SER A 36 1.56 10.99 2.67
CA SER A 36 0.52 10.13 3.25
C SER A 36 -0.88 10.62 2.89
N THR A 37 -1.10 11.94 2.89
CA THR A 37 -2.35 12.57 2.45
C THR A 37 -2.69 12.21 1.00
N THR A 38 -1.70 12.29 0.10
CA THR A 38 -1.87 11.92 -1.31
C THR A 38 -2.15 10.42 -1.45
N ALA A 39 -1.44 9.57 -0.70
CA ALA A 39 -1.64 8.11 -0.75
C ALA A 39 -3.06 7.70 -0.30
N VAL A 40 -3.57 8.26 0.82
CA VAL A 40 -4.94 7.99 1.30
C VAL A 40 -5.98 8.42 0.28
N ASN A 41 -5.89 9.65 -0.23
CA ASN A 41 -6.90 10.18 -1.15
C ASN A 41 -6.87 9.46 -2.51
N LEU A 42 -5.70 9.07 -3.00
CA LEU A 42 -5.60 8.25 -4.20
C LEU A 42 -6.28 6.89 -4.00
N ALA A 43 -6.05 6.23 -2.86
CA ALA A 43 -6.67 4.95 -2.56
C ALA A 43 -8.21 5.06 -2.47
N LEU A 44 -8.72 6.08 -1.78
CA LEU A 44 -10.15 6.36 -1.67
C LEU A 44 -10.77 6.70 -3.03
N ALA A 45 -10.08 7.47 -3.88
CA ALA A 45 -10.55 7.79 -5.23
C ALA A 45 -10.66 6.53 -6.10
N LEU A 46 -9.65 5.66 -6.09
CA LEU A 46 -9.67 4.38 -6.82
C LEU A 46 -10.78 3.47 -6.31
N GLN A 47 -10.96 3.38 -4.99
CA GLN A 47 -12.06 2.62 -4.38
C GLN A 47 -13.42 3.17 -4.84
N ARG A 48 -13.61 4.49 -4.84
CA ARG A 48 -14.85 5.14 -5.31
C ARG A 48 -15.12 4.90 -6.80
N GLN A 49 -14.09 4.62 -7.59
CA GLN A 49 -14.22 4.21 -8.99
C GLN A 49 -14.47 2.70 -9.17
N GLY A 50 -14.66 1.94 -8.08
CA GLY A 50 -14.96 0.51 -8.11
C GLY A 50 -13.73 -0.40 -8.15
N ALA A 51 -12.52 0.14 -7.97
CA ALA A 51 -11.33 -0.69 -7.90
C ALA A 51 -11.25 -1.41 -6.54
N ARG A 52 -10.82 -2.68 -6.56
CA ARG A 52 -10.36 -3.38 -5.36
C ARG A 52 -9.01 -2.80 -4.93
N THR A 53 -9.06 -1.85 -4.00
CA THR A 53 -7.89 -1.08 -3.57
C THR A 53 -7.45 -1.50 -2.17
N GLY A 54 -6.15 -1.76 -2.01
CA GLY A 54 -5.49 -1.86 -0.71
C GLY A 54 -4.55 -0.68 -0.50
N LEU A 55 -4.33 -0.32 0.77
CA LEU A 55 -3.40 0.74 1.17
C LEU A 55 -2.44 0.17 2.21
N PHE A 56 -1.15 0.21 1.92
CA PHE A 56 -0.09 -0.28 2.80
C PHE A 56 0.78 0.90 3.22
N ASP A 57 0.95 1.07 4.53
CA ASP A 57 1.84 2.09 5.09
C ASP A 57 3.21 1.47 5.35
N ALA A 58 4.25 2.05 4.72
CA ALA A 58 5.64 1.69 4.96
C ALA A 58 6.42 2.83 5.64
N ASP A 59 5.73 3.89 6.07
CA ASP A 59 6.34 5.03 6.74
C ASP A 59 6.47 4.76 8.25
N ILE A 60 7.68 4.94 8.79
CA ILE A 60 8.00 4.67 10.19
C ILE A 60 7.82 5.94 11.05
N TYR A 61 7.88 7.13 10.45
CA TYR A 61 8.05 8.39 11.19
C TYR A 61 6.95 9.45 10.95
N GLY A 62 5.89 9.13 10.20
CA GLY A 62 4.76 10.04 9.92
C GLY A 62 3.48 9.74 10.71
N PRO A 63 2.45 10.62 10.67
CA PRO A 63 1.12 10.26 11.11
C PRO A 63 0.66 9.03 10.31
N SER A 64 0.33 7.96 11.04
CA SER A 64 0.07 6.66 10.43
C SER A 64 -1.26 6.66 9.69
N GLN A 65 -1.37 5.87 8.62
CA GLN A 65 -2.64 5.74 7.86
C GLN A 65 -3.86 5.44 8.74
N PRO A 66 -3.77 4.64 9.83
CA PRO A 66 -4.86 4.47 10.79
C PRO A 66 -5.43 5.77 11.35
N LEU A 67 -4.58 6.76 11.63
CA LEU A 67 -5.01 8.07 12.11
C LEU A 67 -5.80 8.83 11.05
N MET A 68 -5.29 8.87 9.81
CA MET A 68 -5.96 9.57 8.70
C MET A 68 -7.30 8.93 8.31
N LEU A 69 -7.43 7.62 8.51
CA LEU A 69 -8.65 6.87 8.22
C LEU A 69 -9.65 6.85 9.40
N GLY A 70 -9.31 7.47 10.55
CA GLY A 70 -10.19 7.48 11.72
C GLY A 70 -10.32 6.12 12.41
N VAL A 71 -9.37 5.21 12.20
CA VAL A 71 -9.34 3.85 12.77
C VAL A 71 -8.20 3.65 13.76
N SER A 72 -7.75 4.73 14.41
CA SER A 72 -6.76 4.70 15.48
C SER A 72 -7.17 3.71 16.58
N GLY A 73 -6.37 2.66 16.78
CA GLY A 73 -6.64 1.61 17.77
C GLY A 73 -7.30 0.35 17.21
N ALA A 74 -7.80 0.38 15.96
CA ALA A 74 -8.15 -0.84 15.25
C ALA A 74 -6.86 -1.66 15.01
N LYS A 75 -6.90 -2.93 15.41
CA LYS A 75 -5.80 -3.86 15.18
C LYS A 75 -6.34 -5.01 14.36
N PRO A 76 -5.70 -5.34 13.23
CA PRO A 76 -6.11 -6.48 12.46
C PRO A 76 -5.97 -7.75 13.31
N ARG A 77 -6.91 -8.67 13.14
CA ARG A 77 -6.83 -9.99 13.74
C ARG A 77 -5.87 -10.84 12.93
N ILE A 78 -4.89 -11.46 13.59
CA ILE A 78 -4.00 -12.43 12.95
C ILE A 78 -4.73 -13.78 12.87
N VAL A 79 -4.89 -14.29 11.67
CA VAL A 79 -5.48 -15.59 11.36
C VAL A 79 -4.38 -16.52 10.85
N ASP A 80 -4.34 -17.74 11.40
CA ASP A 80 -3.39 -18.81 11.06
C ASP A 80 -1.90 -18.39 11.13
N GLY A 81 -1.60 -17.35 11.92
CA GLY A 81 -0.25 -16.79 12.06
C GLY A 81 0.32 -16.11 10.81
N LYS A 82 -0.45 -15.99 9.73
CA LYS A 82 0.03 -15.52 8.41
C LYS A 82 -0.85 -14.45 7.77
N HIS A 83 -2.15 -14.49 8.00
CA HIS A 83 -3.11 -13.59 7.37
C HIS A 83 -3.62 -12.57 8.39
N MET A 84 -3.97 -11.38 7.91
CA MET A 84 -4.56 -10.32 8.71
C MET A 84 -5.98 -10.06 8.21
N GLU A 85 -6.95 -10.17 9.09
CA GLU A 85 -8.31 -9.69 8.85
C GLU A 85 -8.48 -8.29 9.45
N PRO A 86 -9.19 -7.36 8.78
CA PRO A 86 -9.45 -6.01 9.28
C PRO A 86 -10.08 -5.99 10.68
#